data_AF-A0A538AGN8-F1
#
_entry.id   AF-A0A538AGN8-F1
#
_cell.length_a   1.000
_cell.length_b   1.000
_cell.length_c   1.000
_cell.angle_alpha   90.00
_cell.angle_beta   90.00
_cell.angle_gamma   90.00
#
_symmetry.space_group_name_H-M   'P 1'
#
loop_
_entity.id
_entity.type
_entity.pdbx_description
1 polymer ?
#
loop_
_entity_poly.entity_id
_entity_poly.type
_entity_poly.pdbx_seq_one_letter_code
_entity_poly.pdbx_strand_id
1 'polypeptide(L)'
;MSAEDEIRRRGPARTYANEAIEVQWEPRLCIHTQNCVRGLGEVFDPEARPWVRVDQADAERIAEAVVTCPTGALHFRRLDGGPQEEPPVETTVEPRPNGPLFARGRLRIVDANGATLREDTRVALCRCGASSNKPFCDGSHRRIGFTTDGNDDAVPAQQGVQRD
;
A
#
# COMPACT_ATOMS: atom_id res chain seq x y z
N MET A 1 -6.94 -1.03 24.02
CA MET A 1 -5.71 -0.70 23.27
C MET A 1 -6.00 0.51 22.41
N SER A 2 -5.10 1.49 22.35
CA SER A 2 -5.36 2.72 21.58
C SER A 2 -5.19 2.48 20.07
N ALA A 3 -5.78 3.34 19.25
CA ALA A 3 -5.56 3.37 17.80
C ALA A 3 -4.07 3.51 17.45
N GLU A 4 -3.32 4.28 18.24
CA GLU A 4 -1.89 4.49 18.05
C GLU A 4 -1.07 3.21 18.29
N ASP A 5 -1.50 2.37 19.24
CA ASP A 5 -0.86 1.08 19.52
C ASP A 5 -1.04 0.09 18.34
N GLU A 6 -2.20 0.11 17.67
CA GLU A 6 -2.45 -0.75 16.49
C GLU A 6 -1.54 -0.37 15.30
N ILE A 7 -1.28 0.91 15.09
CA ILE A 7 -0.38 1.39 14.03
C ILE A 7 1.07 1.07 14.35
N ARG A 8 1.50 1.28 15.60
CA ARG A 8 2.86 0.99 16.05
C ARG A 8 3.23 -0.49 15.86
N ARG A 9 2.26 -1.39 16.02
CA ARG A 9 2.44 -2.84 15.80
C ARG A 9 2.79 -3.22 14.36
N ARG A 10 2.46 -2.41 13.36
CA ARG A 10 2.80 -2.72 11.95
C ARG A 10 4.30 -2.57 11.65
N GLY A 11 5.08 -2.01 12.57
CA GLY A 11 6.53 -1.87 12.44
C GLY A 11 6.94 -0.60 11.67
N PRO A 12 8.24 -0.29 11.66
CA PRO A 12 8.79 0.85 10.92
C PRO A 12 8.81 0.57 9.41
N ALA A 13 9.00 1.65 8.63
CA ALA A 13 9.36 1.54 7.23
C ALA A 13 10.64 0.71 7.06
N ARG A 14 10.74 -0.03 5.96
CA ARG A 14 11.90 -0.86 5.63
C ARG A 14 12.35 -0.59 4.21
N THR A 15 13.65 -0.73 3.99
CA THR A 15 14.28 -0.57 2.68
C THR A 15 15.04 -1.84 2.33
N TYR A 16 14.90 -2.29 1.09
CA TYR A 16 15.58 -3.43 0.51
C TYR A 16 16.27 -2.96 -0.76
N ALA A 17 17.56 -3.20 -0.92
CA ALA A 17 18.31 -2.63 -2.03
C ALA A 17 19.39 -3.58 -2.55
N ASN A 18 19.67 -3.47 -3.83
CA ASN A 18 20.87 -3.99 -4.48
C ASN A 18 21.51 -2.88 -5.32
N GLU A 19 22.40 -3.23 -6.24
CA GLU A 19 23.10 -2.24 -7.06
C GLU A 19 22.20 -1.51 -8.08
N ALA A 20 21.06 -2.10 -8.45
CA ALA A 20 20.19 -1.58 -9.50
C ALA A 20 18.92 -0.89 -8.98
N ILE A 21 18.41 -1.28 -7.81
CA ILE A 21 17.16 -0.74 -7.28
C ILE A 21 17.10 -0.75 -5.75
N GLU A 22 16.42 0.25 -5.21
CA GLU A 22 15.96 0.31 -3.82
C GLU A 22 14.44 0.20 -3.78
N VAL A 23 13.90 -0.69 -2.96
CA VAL A 23 12.46 -0.84 -2.68
C VAL A 23 12.19 -0.45 -1.25
N GLN A 24 11.32 0.54 -1.06
CA GLN A 24 10.84 0.98 0.24
C GLN A 24 9.47 0.37 0.52
N TRP A 25 9.26 -0.07 1.77
CA TRP A 25 8.00 -0.63 2.24
C TRP A 25 7.56 0.03 3.55
N GLU A 26 6.37 0.64 3.54
CA GLU A 26 5.72 1.23 4.70
C GLU A 26 4.54 0.37 5.15
N PRO A 27 4.73 -0.54 6.13
CA PRO A 27 3.68 -1.50 6.53
C PRO A 27 2.43 -0.82 7.11
N ARG A 28 2.55 0.40 7.63
CA ARG A 28 1.42 1.20 8.15
C ARG A 28 0.42 1.61 7.07
N LEU A 29 0.83 1.65 5.81
CA LEU A 29 -0.03 1.96 4.66
C LEU A 29 -0.46 0.72 3.88
N CYS A 30 0.12 -0.44 4.19
CA CYS A 30 -0.23 -1.68 3.50
C CYS A 30 -1.58 -2.22 4.00
N ILE A 31 -2.57 -2.31 3.12
CA ILE A 31 -3.87 -2.98 3.41
C ILE A 31 -3.94 -4.40 2.83
N HIS A 32 -2.79 -4.96 2.45
CA HIS A 32 -2.65 -6.29 1.86
C HIS A 32 -3.58 -6.52 0.65
N THR A 33 -3.51 -5.64 -0.36
CA THR A 33 -4.19 -5.86 -1.65
C THR A 33 -3.57 -7.02 -2.44
N GLN A 34 -2.35 -7.43 -2.09
CA GLN A 34 -1.57 -8.52 -2.69
C GLN A 34 -1.16 -8.29 -4.16
N ASN A 35 -1.28 -7.07 -4.69
CA ASN A 35 -0.86 -6.78 -6.06
C ASN A 35 0.62 -7.12 -6.30
N CYS A 36 1.51 -6.77 -5.34
CA CYS A 36 2.94 -7.09 -5.44
C CYS A 36 3.23 -8.60 -5.41
N VAL A 37 2.60 -9.34 -4.49
CA VAL A 37 2.76 -10.79 -4.35
C VAL A 37 2.27 -11.52 -5.60
N ARG A 38 1.13 -11.09 -6.16
CA ARG A 38 0.57 -11.68 -7.39
C ARG A 38 1.34 -11.26 -8.64
N GLY A 39 1.89 -10.05 -8.66
CA GLY A 39 2.63 -9.51 -9.79
C GLY A 39 4.06 -10.06 -9.91
N LEU A 40 4.73 -10.30 -8.78
CA LEU A 40 6.14 -10.75 -8.76
C LEU A 40 6.48 -11.51 -7.47
N GLY A 41 5.84 -12.68 -7.27
CA GLY A 41 5.96 -13.48 -6.04
C GLY A 41 7.37 -14.02 -5.75
N GLU A 42 8.25 -14.11 -6.76
CA GLU A 42 9.67 -14.42 -6.56
C GLU A 42 10.41 -13.32 -5.78
N VAL A 43 9.99 -12.06 -5.92
CA VAL A 43 10.53 -10.91 -5.18
C VAL A 43 9.71 -10.63 -3.91
N PHE A 44 8.38 -10.67 -3.99
CA PHE A 44 7.47 -10.34 -2.89
C PHE A 44 6.84 -11.60 -2.29
N ASP A 45 7.53 -12.18 -1.31
CA ASP A 45 7.20 -13.47 -0.71
C ASP A 45 6.94 -13.33 0.80
N PRO A 46 5.68 -13.36 1.27
CA PRO A 46 5.34 -13.22 2.68
C PRO A 46 5.94 -14.29 3.61
N GLU A 47 6.33 -15.45 3.07
CA GLU A 47 6.93 -16.54 3.84
C GLU A 47 8.47 -16.40 3.91
N ALA A 48 9.08 -15.64 3.01
CA ALA A 48 10.52 -15.39 3.00
C ALA A 48 10.98 -14.39 4.06
N ARG A 49 12.25 -14.50 4.47
CA ARG A 49 12.93 -13.56 5.35
C ARG A 49 14.31 -13.23 4.74
N PRO A 50 14.53 -12.03 4.18
CA PRO A 50 13.56 -10.93 4.01
C PRO A 50 12.43 -11.29 3.04
N TRP A 51 11.26 -10.64 3.20
CA TRP A 51 10.08 -10.89 2.37
C TRP A 51 10.14 -10.18 1.01
N VAL A 52 10.96 -9.12 0.90
CA VAL A 52 11.30 -8.47 -0.38
C VAL A 52 12.71 -8.90 -0.74
N ARG A 53 12.83 -9.68 -1.82
CA ARG A 53 14.09 -10.25 -2.32
C ARG A 53 14.48 -9.58 -3.64
N VAL A 54 15.08 -8.40 -3.55
CA VAL A 54 15.41 -7.55 -4.72
C VAL A 54 16.39 -8.19 -5.71
N ASP A 55 17.05 -9.28 -5.33
CA ASP A 55 17.98 -10.02 -6.20
C ASP A 55 17.30 -11.13 -7.03
N GLN A 56 15.98 -11.30 -6.92
CA GLN A 56 15.22 -12.37 -7.60
C GLN A 56 14.64 -11.95 -8.95
N ALA A 57 14.73 -10.68 -9.32
CA ALA A 57 14.33 -10.17 -10.64
C ALA A 57 15.16 -8.93 -10.99
N ASP A 58 15.15 -8.56 -12.28
CA ASP A 58 15.71 -7.29 -12.70
C ASP A 58 14.93 -6.09 -12.14
N ALA A 59 15.58 -4.93 -12.12
CA ALA A 59 15.02 -3.71 -11.57
C ALA A 59 13.76 -3.23 -12.30
N GLU A 60 13.59 -3.56 -13.58
CA GLU A 60 12.41 -3.19 -14.37
C GLU A 60 11.17 -3.92 -13.88
N ARG A 61 11.25 -5.25 -13.80
CA ARG A 61 10.15 -6.08 -13.30
C ARG A 61 9.79 -5.73 -11.86
N ILE A 62 10.79 -5.41 -11.03
CA ILE A 62 10.54 -4.96 -9.64
C ILE A 62 9.80 -3.63 -9.63
N ALA A 63 10.24 -2.63 -10.41
CA ALA A 63 9.58 -1.34 -10.52
C ALA A 63 8.12 -1.48 -11.00
N GLU A 64 7.89 -2.25 -12.06
CA GLU A 64 6.56 -2.56 -12.60
C GLU A 64 5.65 -3.20 -11.53
N ALA A 65 6.17 -4.14 -10.75
CA ALA A 65 5.40 -4.75 -9.67
C ALA A 65 5.09 -3.75 -8.53
N VAL A 66 6.04 -2.89 -8.17
CA VAL A 66 5.86 -1.88 -7.12
C VAL A 66 4.78 -0.86 -7.47
N VAL A 67 4.74 -0.35 -8.71
CA VAL A 67 3.75 0.67 -9.11
C VAL A 67 2.30 0.18 -9.05
N THR A 68 2.09 -1.13 -9.07
CA THR A 68 0.75 -1.71 -8.89
C THR A 68 0.20 -1.58 -7.47
N CYS A 69 1.04 -1.28 -6.47
CA CYS A 69 0.62 -1.08 -5.08
C CYS A 69 -0.32 0.13 -4.97
N PRO A 70 -1.62 -0.02 -4.71
CA PRO A 70 -2.56 1.11 -4.80
C PRO A 70 -2.51 2.05 -3.57
N THR A 71 -1.73 1.71 -2.55
CA THR A 71 -1.80 2.39 -1.24
C THR A 71 -0.62 3.30 -0.92
N GLY A 72 0.42 3.34 -1.78
CA GLY A 72 1.68 4.01 -1.46
C GLY A 72 2.49 3.28 -0.39
N ALA A 73 2.15 2.01 -0.10
CA ALA A 73 2.92 1.22 0.85
C ALA A 73 4.23 0.71 0.26
N LEU A 74 4.37 0.70 -1.07
CA LEU A 74 5.60 0.33 -1.77
C LEU A 74 5.97 1.44 -2.74
N HIS A 75 7.25 1.81 -2.71
CA HIS A 75 7.91 2.71 -3.65
C HIS A 75 9.25 2.12 -4.04
N PHE A 76 9.80 2.59 -5.17
CA PHE A 76 11.15 2.25 -5.56
C PHE A 76 11.95 3.49 -5.95
N ARG A 77 13.27 3.33 -5.95
CA ARG A 77 14.22 4.25 -6.54
C ARG A 77 15.19 3.46 -7.41
N ARG A 78 15.29 3.81 -8.70
CA ARG A 78 16.27 3.19 -9.61
C ARG A 78 17.66 3.74 -9.32
N LEU A 79 18.62 2.82 -9.23
CA LEU A 79 20.05 3.08 -9.01
C LEU A 79 20.86 2.84 -10.29
N ASP A 80 20.29 2.11 -11.25
CA ASP A 80 20.84 1.80 -12.57
C ASP A 80 20.59 2.89 -13.63
N GLY A 81 19.97 4.01 -13.24
CA GLY A 81 19.60 5.10 -14.16
C GLY A 81 18.31 4.86 -14.94
N GLY A 82 17.56 3.81 -14.64
CA GLY A 82 16.23 3.58 -15.20
C GLY A 82 15.18 4.63 -14.79
N PRO A 83 13.99 4.61 -15.39
CA PRO A 83 12.90 5.54 -15.08
C PRO A 83 12.54 5.52 -13.60
N GLN A 84 12.34 6.70 -13.00
CA GLN A 84 11.86 6.80 -11.63
C GLN A 84 10.34 6.71 -11.58
N GLU A 85 9.80 6.47 -10.38
CA GLU A 85 8.37 6.54 -10.15
C GLU A 85 7.86 7.97 -10.36
N GLU A 86 6.98 8.17 -11.34
CA GLU A 86 6.35 9.46 -11.62
C GLU A 86 4.86 9.43 -11.26
N PRO A 87 4.31 10.53 -10.70
CA PRO A 87 2.87 10.65 -10.52
C PRO A 87 2.16 10.69 -11.88
N PRO A 88 0.97 10.07 -12.02
CA PRO A 88 0.21 10.16 -13.25
C PRO A 88 -0.20 11.61 -13.54
N VAL A 89 -0.35 11.92 -14.82
CA VAL A 89 -0.73 13.26 -15.30
C VAL A 89 -2.10 13.67 -14.76
N GLU A 90 -3.06 12.76 -14.83
CA GLU A 90 -4.39 12.96 -14.27
C GLU A 90 -4.41 12.52 -12.80
N THR A 91 -5.01 13.35 -11.95
CA THR A 91 -5.29 12.97 -10.57
C THR A 91 -6.67 12.34 -10.49
N THR A 92 -6.74 11.08 -10.06
CA THR A 92 -7.99 10.33 -9.89
C THR A 92 -8.24 10.01 -8.42
N VAL A 93 -9.51 9.94 -8.04
CA VAL A 93 -9.96 9.44 -6.73
C VAL A 93 -11.09 8.46 -6.96
N GLU A 94 -10.83 7.19 -6.67
CA GLU A 94 -11.74 6.09 -6.96
C GLU A 94 -12.21 5.41 -5.67
N PRO A 95 -13.52 5.39 -5.38
CA PRO A 95 -14.05 4.59 -4.27
C PRO A 95 -13.96 3.11 -4.61
N ARG A 96 -13.40 2.31 -3.70
CA ARG A 96 -13.57 0.86 -3.75
C ARG A 96 -14.86 0.46 -3.06
N PRO A 97 -15.68 -0.42 -3.67
CA PRO A 97 -16.81 -1.04 -2.97
C PRO A 97 -16.38 -1.56 -1.60
N ASN A 98 -17.17 -1.23 -0.57
CA ASN A 98 -16.92 -1.67 0.82
C ASN A 98 -15.51 -1.31 1.36
N GLY A 99 -14.84 -0.34 0.75
CA GLY A 99 -13.41 -0.10 0.95
C GLY A 99 -12.98 1.38 0.89
N PRO A 100 -11.66 1.63 0.83
CA PRO A 100 -11.10 2.98 0.86
C PRO A 100 -11.40 3.79 -0.40
N LEU A 101 -11.01 5.07 -0.37
CA LEU A 101 -10.77 5.84 -1.59
C LEU A 101 -9.32 5.58 -2.03
N PHE A 102 -9.09 5.14 -3.25
CA PHE A 102 -7.75 5.15 -3.85
C PHE A 102 -7.55 6.47 -4.58
N ALA A 103 -6.61 7.28 -4.10
CA ALA A 103 -6.18 8.49 -4.79
C ALA A 103 -4.88 8.19 -5.54
N ARG A 104 -4.76 8.66 -6.78
CA ARG A 104 -3.55 8.58 -7.61
C ARG A 104 -3.33 9.94 -8.26
N GLY A 105 -2.08 10.40 -8.33
CA GLY A 105 -1.76 11.72 -8.87
C GLY A 105 -0.53 12.31 -8.19
N ARG A 106 -0.30 13.62 -8.37
CA ARG A 106 0.66 14.36 -7.56
C ARG A 106 -0.02 14.78 -6.25
N LEU A 107 0.09 13.96 -5.22
CA LEU A 107 -0.70 14.12 -4.00
C LEU A 107 0.09 14.83 -2.91
N ARG A 108 -0.56 15.77 -2.24
CA ARG A 108 -0.11 16.37 -0.99
C ARG A 108 -1.24 16.29 0.03
N ILE A 109 -1.02 15.51 1.08
CA ILE A 109 -1.96 15.24 2.16
C ILE A 109 -1.55 16.12 3.33
N VAL A 110 -2.46 16.95 3.82
CA VAL A 110 -2.21 17.91 4.90
C VAL A 110 -3.16 17.67 6.08
N ASP A 111 -2.76 18.08 7.27
CA ASP A 111 -3.63 18.12 8.44
C ASP A 111 -4.52 19.38 8.46
N ALA A 112 -5.34 19.53 9.50
CA ALA A 112 -6.25 20.66 9.66
C ALA A 112 -5.52 22.02 9.81
N ASN A 113 -4.23 22.01 10.17
CA ASN A 113 -3.40 23.20 10.30
C ASN A 113 -2.61 23.50 9.02
N GLY A 114 -2.74 22.67 7.98
CA GLY A 114 -1.99 22.77 6.73
C GLY A 114 -0.59 22.16 6.78
N ALA A 115 -0.23 21.46 7.86
CA ALA A 115 1.05 20.74 7.92
C ALA A 115 0.99 19.51 7.00
N THR A 116 2.04 19.30 6.20
CA THR A 116 2.15 18.13 5.31
C THR A 116 2.25 16.85 6.14
N LEU A 117 1.27 15.98 5.97
CA LEU A 117 1.28 14.62 6.49
C LEU A 117 2.03 13.68 5.55
N ARG A 118 1.85 13.84 4.23
CA ARG A 118 2.47 13.01 3.20
C ARG A 118 2.44 13.66 1.83
N GLU A 119 3.48 13.44 1.04
CA GLU A 119 3.47 13.64 -0.41
C GLU A 119 3.68 12.28 -1.07
N ASP A 120 2.88 11.96 -2.09
CA ASP A 120 2.87 10.61 -2.68
C ASP A 120 2.33 10.64 -4.12
N THR A 121 2.58 9.58 -4.87
CA THR A 121 1.95 9.31 -6.17
C THR A 121 0.60 8.59 -6.02
N ARG A 122 0.39 7.89 -4.90
CA ARG A 122 -0.83 7.11 -4.63
C ARG A 122 -1.04 6.84 -3.15
N VAL A 123 -2.28 6.92 -2.68
CA VAL A 123 -2.63 6.59 -1.29
C VAL A 123 -3.99 5.92 -1.19
N ALA A 124 -4.18 5.13 -0.13
CA ALA A 124 -5.50 4.66 0.27
C ALA A 124 -6.02 5.51 1.43
N LEU A 125 -7.09 6.28 1.22
CA LEU A 125 -7.72 7.12 2.25
C LEU A 125 -8.88 6.37 2.91
N CYS A 126 -9.00 6.55 4.22
CA CYS A 126 -10.07 5.95 5.01
C CYS A 126 -11.42 6.54 4.63
N ARG A 127 -12.35 5.68 4.19
CA ARG A 127 -13.74 6.05 3.90
C ARG A 127 -14.75 5.57 4.96
N CYS A 128 -14.40 4.49 5.67
CA CYS A 128 -15.29 3.82 6.63
C CYS A 128 -15.36 4.48 8.03
N GLY A 129 -14.57 5.53 8.30
CA GLY A 129 -14.48 6.18 9.61
C GLY A 129 -13.70 5.41 10.70
N ALA A 130 -13.47 4.10 10.54
CA ALA A 130 -12.89 3.26 11.60
C ALA A 130 -11.36 3.14 11.60
N SER A 131 -10.64 3.71 10.62
CA SER A 131 -9.17 3.58 10.58
C SER A 131 -8.52 4.14 11.84
N SER A 132 -7.56 3.42 12.40
CA SER A 132 -6.69 3.92 13.45
C SER A 132 -5.63 4.87 12.87
N ASN A 133 -5.23 4.69 11.60
CA ASN A 133 -4.19 5.45 10.89
C ASN A 133 -4.73 6.61 10.05
N LYS A 134 -5.70 7.39 10.55
CA LYS A 134 -6.31 8.48 9.77
C LYS A 134 -5.26 9.52 9.34
N PRO A 135 -5.37 10.09 8.12
CA PRO A 135 -6.47 9.92 7.15
C PRO A 135 -6.36 8.66 6.27
N PHE A 136 -5.32 7.84 6.46
CA PHE A 136 -5.05 6.66 5.65
C PHE A 136 -5.92 5.47 6.05
N CYS A 137 -6.17 4.57 5.10
CA CYS A 137 -6.82 3.30 5.34
C CYS A 137 -5.84 2.30 5.95
N ASP A 138 -6.23 1.65 7.05
CA ASP A 138 -5.48 0.56 7.68
C ASP A 138 -6.15 -0.80 7.49
N GLY A 139 -7.23 -0.88 6.69
CA GLY A 139 -8.00 -2.11 6.50
C GLY A 139 -9.15 -2.32 7.50
N SER A 140 -9.37 -1.41 8.46
CA SER A 140 -10.46 -1.53 9.45
C SER A 140 -11.86 -1.69 8.84
N HIS A 141 -12.07 -1.21 7.60
CA HIS A 141 -13.33 -1.41 6.86
C HIS A 141 -13.74 -2.89 6.79
N ARG A 142 -12.79 -3.83 6.68
CA ARG A 142 -13.08 -5.28 6.68
C ARG A 142 -13.53 -5.76 8.05
N ARG A 143 -12.89 -5.26 9.12
CA ARG A 143 -13.18 -5.65 10.51
C ARG A 143 -14.58 -5.21 10.93
N ILE A 144 -15.00 -4.01 10.50
CA ILE A 144 -16.30 -3.44 10.88
C ILE A 144 -17.43 -3.76 9.91
N GLY A 145 -17.16 -4.54 8.85
CA GLY A 145 -18.17 -4.87 7.83
C GLY A 145 -18.73 -3.63 7.12
N PHE A 146 -17.89 -2.65 6.81
CA PHE A 146 -18.33 -1.43 6.12
C PHE A 146 -18.90 -1.77 4.74
N THR A 147 -20.15 -1.40 4.50
CA THR A 147 -20.84 -1.59 3.21
C THR A 147 -21.16 -0.26 2.53
N THR A 148 -21.32 -0.31 1.22
CA THR A 148 -21.86 0.80 0.42
C THR A 148 -23.09 0.34 -0.34
N ASP A 149 -24.13 1.18 -0.36
CA ASP A 149 -25.34 0.89 -1.12
C ASP A 149 -25.03 0.81 -2.62
N GLY A 150 -25.34 -0.32 -3.28
CA GLY A 150 -25.39 -0.42 -4.74
C GLY A 150 -24.38 -1.32 -5.46
N ASN A 151 -23.61 -2.19 -4.80
CA ASN A 151 -23.00 -3.33 -5.51
C ASN A 151 -22.64 -4.49 -4.54
N ASP A 152 -23.38 -5.60 -4.66
CA ASP A 152 -23.21 -6.85 -3.91
C ASP A 152 -22.04 -7.71 -4.41
N ASP A 153 -21.08 -7.12 -5.13
CA ASP A 153 -19.79 -7.77 -5.39
C ASP A 153 -18.95 -7.72 -4.11
N ALA A 154 -19.39 -8.52 -3.15
CA ALA A 154 -18.61 -8.97 -2.02
C ALA A 154 -17.25 -9.40 -2.54
N VAL A 155 -16.21 -8.61 -2.24
CA VAL A 155 -14.85 -9.16 -2.23
C VAL A 155 -14.94 -10.32 -1.25
N PRO A 156 -14.81 -11.60 -1.67
CA PRO A 156 -14.93 -12.70 -0.75
C PRO A 156 -13.95 -12.42 0.39
N ALA A 157 -14.46 -12.51 1.62
CA ALA A 157 -13.62 -12.47 2.80
C ALA A 157 -12.43 -13.40 2.50
N GLN A 158 -11.22 -12.82 2.46
CA GLN A 158 -10.02 -13.63 2.34
C GLN A 158 -10.09 -14.61 3.50
N GLN A 159 -10.40 -15.87 3.20
CA GLN A 159 -10.44 -16.92 4.19
C GLN A 159 -9.08 -16.86 4.88
N GLY A 160 -9.10 -16.55 6.17
CA GLY A 160 -7.91 -16.60 6.98
C GLY A 160 -7.32 -17.98 6.79
N VAL A 161 -6.07 -18.04 6.36
CA VAL A 161 -5.27 -19.25 6.49
C VAL A 161 -5.34 -19.62 7.98
N GLN A 162 -6.16 -20.61 8.30
CA GLN A 162 -6.13 -21.27 9.58
C GLN A 162 -4.75 -21.89 9.69
N ARG A 163 -3.99 -21.43 10.69
CA ARG A 163 -2.74 -22.05 11.11
C ARG A 163 -3.15 -23.13 12.09
N ASP A 164 -2.98 -24.39 11.69
CA ASP A 164 -2.77 -25.51 12.61
C ASP A 164 -1.31 -25.49 13.10
#